data_AF-A0A139A609-F1
#
_entry.id   AF-A0A139A609-F1
#
_cell.length_a   1.000
_cell.length_b   1.000
_cell.length_c   1.000
_cell.angle_alpha   90.00
_cell.angle_beta   90.00
_cell.angle_gamma   90.00
#
_symmetry.space_group_name_H-M   'P 1'
#
loop_
_entity.id
_entity.type
_entity.pdbx_description
1 polymer ?
#
loop_
_entity_poly.entity_id
_entity_poly.type
_entity_poly.pdbx_seq_one_letter_code
_entity_poly.pdbx_strand_id
1 'polypeptide(L)'
;MEHDSQRALMNRCLEVLTSIRAPPSGANQLEIHTTISQLLHLRVLYGKLSDFVMYHTQSEEALLYPKLGSVGLPPESIEAALSDHKRERGNMATIYALIDASIANLNATTLRALYDVFPAICTSLNDHLQLEEAEVLPYIQDLSPESHAEIVGLIYKHFHLRLLPLLAHLLGGLNPPQRAQYVLNLQQVLGVRSEEYARILAQIKKDLSGEEWEDVVERVPGLSDAIGTLQLPIAAPFRVESPIALVDHPGLEENDSALGTKTILDISSTVGSAWQSPRVVRIGLLVCDEQSVQEAEQWGRSDSIFETYFQAIATKLFPTWNIVVRSFPVCPNGILPTATDIEALDAFVLTGSKSDVFDDAPWIESLLQFVSQNYLRKRFVGICFGHQAINAALGGKVEPMGYTEAGLHSIELTDLGRSYLRTSRQKIDLHTLHSCHVREPAPMLTVLGSSALCGVQITTLQRRVLSFQAHPELPEDYAYLWIQDEGLKTGKQYREELAGMLDGSSVDATTRNLRPVDRWWIGAKMLSFLATGDVVPDDELSSLGAGRT
;
A
#
# COMPACT_ATOMS: atom_id res chain seq x y z
N MET A 1 15.70 -15.22 -13.43
CA MET A 1 14.76 -14.09 -13.69
C MET A 1 14.45 -13.29 -12.42
N GLU A 2 14.01 -13.94 -11.34
CA GLU A 2 13.76 -13.24 -10.07
C GLU A 2 15.06 -12.62 -9.52
N HIS A 3 16.15 -13.41 -9.48
CA HIS A 3 17.48 -12.98 -9.03
C HIS A 3 18.04 -11.86 -9.95
N ASP A 4 17.79 -11.93 -11.26
CA ASP A 4 18.18 -10.89 -12.22
C ASP A 4 17.47 -9.55 -11.97
N SER A 5 16.22 -9.62 -11.49
CA SER A 5 15.44 -8.43 -11.12
C SER A 5 15.99 -7.76 -9.86
N GLN A 6 16.42 -8.57 -8.87
CA GLN A 6 17.14 -8.11 -7.68
C GLN A 6 18.48 -7.48 -8.07
N ARG A 7 19.31 -8.19 -8.87
CA ARG A 7 20.59 -7.70 -9.42
C ARG A 7 20.43 -6.37 -10.17
N ALA A 8 19.38 -6.24 -10.99
CA ALA A 8 19.10 -5.00 -11.72
C ALA A 8 18.73 -3.82 -10.80
N LEU A 9 17.90 -4.05 -9.77
CA LEU A 9 17.57 -3.02 -8.77
C LEU A 9 18.79 -2.64 -7.92
N MET A 10 19.58 -3.63 -7.50
CA MET A 10 20.82 -3.47 -6.76
C MET A 10 21.86 -2.66 -7.53
N ASN A 11 22.06 -2.96 -8.81
CA ASN A 11 22.95 -2.19 -9.70
C ASN A 11 22.46 -0.74 -9.85
N ARG A 12 21.16 -0.49 -10.04
CA ARG A 12 20.60 0.88 -10.07
C ARG A 12 20.80 1.64 -8.75
N CYS A 13 20.74 0.96 -7.61
CA CYS A 13 21.06 1.59 -6.32
C CYS A 13 22.55 1.92 -6.21
N LEU A 14 23.45 1.05 -6.70
CA LEU A 14 24.89 1.33 -6.77
C LEU A 14 25.23 2.47 -7.74
N GLU A 15 24.54 2.57 -8.88
CA GLU A 15 24.65 3.70 -9.82
C GLU A 15 24.24 5.03 -9.17
N VAL A 16 23.08 5.07 -8.49
CA VAL A 16 22.65 6.29 -7.78
C VAL A 16 23.61 6.60 -6.63
N LEU A 17 23.99 5.63 -5.80
CA LEU A 17 24.94 5.83 -4.71
C LEU A 17 26.28 6.37 -5.22
N THR A 18 26.87 5.78 -6.27
CA THR A 18 28.14 6.24 -6.84
C THR A 18 28.04 7.58 -7.59
N SER A 19 26.83 8.09 -7.84
CA SER A 19 26.58 9.46 -8.32
C SER A 19 26.55 10.50 -7.19
N ILE A 20 26.27 10.10 -5.94
CA ILE A 20 26.19 11.00 -4.78
C ILE A 20 27.57 11.58 -4.47
N ARG A 21 27.65 12.83 -4.01
CA ARG A 21 28.89 13.45 -3.52
C ARG A 21 28.62 14.12 -2.19
N ALA A 22 29.55 13.99 -1.25
CA ALA A 22 29.52 14.76 -0.02
C ALA A 22 29.72 16.24 -0.36
N PRO A 23 28.85 17.16 0.10
CA PRO A 23 29.05 18.59 -0.12
C PRO A 23 30.36 19.05 0.54
N PRO A 24 31.15 19.94 -0.10
CA PRO A 24 32.39 20.45 0.49
C PRO A 24 32.14 21.26 1.77
N SER A 25 33.18 21.43 2.60
CA SER A 25 33.12 22.31 3.77
C SER A 25 32.83 23.75 3.35
N GLY A 26 31.64 24.26 3.66
CA GLY A 26 31.17 25.57 3.19
C GLY A 26 30.42 25.54 1.85
N ALA A 27 29.92 24.36 1.44
CA ALA A 27 29.02 24.20 0.30
C ALA A 27 27.82 25.15 0.34
N ASN A 28 27.33 25.51 -0.84
CA ASN A 28 26.09 26.24 -0.98
C ASN A 28 24.87 25.30 -0.89
N GLN A 29 23.68 25.86 -0.67
CA GLN A 29 22.48 25.05 -0.45
C GLN A 29 22.02 24.25 -1.68
N LEU A 30 22.37 24.66 -2.91
CA LEU A 30 22.03 23.89 -4.12
C LEU A 30 22.85 22.59 -4.18
N GLU A 31 24.11 22.62 -3.74
CA GLU A 31 24.95 21.41 -3.62
C GLU A 31 24.37 20.46 -2.56
N ILE A 32 23.99 20.99 -1.40
CA ILE A 32 23.35 20.24 -0.31
C ILE A 32 22.00 19.62 -0.77
N HIS A 33 21.13 20.43 -1.37
CA HIS A 33 19.82 19.98 -1.89
C HIS A 33 19.98 18.91 -2.98
N THR A 34 20.98 19.04 -3.87
CA THR A 34 21.29 18.02 -4.88
C THR A 34 21.64 16.69 -4.21
N THR A 35 22.54 16.70 -3.23
CA THR A 35 22.95 15.49 -2.49
C THR A 35 21.78 14.84 -1.75
N ILE A 36 20.91 15.63 -1.08
CA ILE A 36 19.70 15.13 -0.41
C ILE A 36 18.71 14.53 -1.42
N SER A 37 18.52 15.18 -2.58
CA SER A 37 17.63 14.67 -3.65
C SER A 37 18.10 13.32 -4.18
N GLN A 38 19.42 13.13 -4.37
CA GLN A 38 19.99 11.85 -4.76
C GLN A 38 19.84 10.77 -3.66
N LEU A 39 19.98 11.14 -2.39
CA LEU A 39 19.74 10.22 -1.26
C LEU A 39 18.27 9.79 -1.14
N LEU A 40 17.32 10.70 -1.38
CA LEU A 40 15.89 10.39 -1.42
C LEU A 40 15.55 9.46 -2.61
N HIS A 41 16.15 9.68 -3.78
CA HIS A 41 16.01 8.77 -4.91
C HIS A 41 16.61 7.38 -4.60
N LEU A 42 17.79 7.33 -3.96
CA LEU A 42 18.39 6.08 -3.48
C LEU A 42 17.46 5.35 -2.50
N ARG A 43 16.86 6.06 -1.54
CA ARG A 43 15.88 5.51 -0.58
C ARG A 43 14.69 4.85 -1.28
N VAL A 44 14.13 5.49 -2.32
CA VAL A 44 12.98 4.97 -3.08
C VAL A 44 13.34 3.75 -3.93
N LEU A 45 14.53 3.73 -4.55
CA LEU A 45 15.03 2.53 -5.24
C LEU A 45 15.34 1.39 -4.25
N TYR A 46 15.90 1.73 -3.09
CA TYR A 46 16.29 0.76 -2.08
C TYR A 46 15.09 0.12 -1.37
N GLY A 47 14.01 0.87 -1.13
CA GLY A 47 12.72 0.29 -0.70
C GLY A 47 12.25 -0.79 -1.66
N LYS A 48 12.19 -0.48 -2.97
CA LYS A 48 11.79 -1.44 -4.01
C LYS A 48 12.67 -2.68 -4.10
N LEU A 49 13.95 -2.61 -3.68
CA LEU A 49 14.84 -3.77 -3.54
C LEU A 49 14.52 -4.55 -2.26
N SER A 50 14.40 -3.87 -1.12
CA SER A 50 14.04 -4.46 0.17
C SER A 50 12.72 -5.21 0.11
N ASP A 51 11.66 -4.62 -0.45
CA ASP A 51 10.33 -5.24 -0.61
C ASP A 51 10.41 -6.53 -1.44
N PHE A 52 11.28 -6.53 -2.45
CA PHE A 52 11.50 -7.66 -3.34
C PHE A 52 12.24 -8.82 -2.64
N VAL A 53 13.33 -8.51 -1.93
CA VAL A 53 14.08 -9.49 -1.11
C VAL A 53 13.20 -10.07 -0.01
N MET A 54 12.37 -9.25 0.64
CA MET A 54 11.39 -9.69 1.64
C MET A 54 10.33 -10.63 1.05
N TYR A 55 9.81 -10.35 -0.16
CA TYR A 55 8.86 -11.23 -0.85
C TYR A 55 9.49 -12.59 -1.22
N HIS A 56 10.71 -12.55 -1.75
CA HIS A 56 11.47 -13.70 -2.23
C HIS A 56 11.77 -14.67 -1.08
N THR A 57 12.51 -14.20 -0.07
CA THR A 57 12.88 -14.98 1.12
C THR A 57 11.67 -15.57 1.86
N GLN A 58 10.55 -14.83 1.96
CA GLN A 58 9.29 -15.35 2.54
C GLN A 58 8.64 -16.44 1.70
N SER A 59 8.63 -16.29 0.36
CA SER A 59 8.07 -17.30 -0.56
C SER A 59 8.83 -18.62 -0.44
N GLU A 60 10.14 -18.56 -0.22
CA GLU A 60 10.99 -19.73 -0.15
C GLU A 60 11.03 -20.37 1.24
N GLU A 61 11.08 -19.56 2.30
CA GLU A 61 10.90 -19.99 3.70
C GLU A 61 9.60 -20.79 3.90
N ALA A 62 8.50 -20.35 3.29
CA ALA A 62 7.18 -20.94 3.51
C ALA A 62 6.81 -22.07 2.55
N LEU A 63 7.34 -22.09 1.32
CA LEU A 63 6.89 -23.02 0.26
C LEU A 63 8.02 -23.75 -0.45
N LEU A 64 9.03 -23.04 -0.95
CA LEU A 64 10.06 -23.66 -1.79
C LEU A 64 10.91 -24.64 -0.98
N TYR A 65 11.55 -24.20 0.10
CA TYR A 65 12.42 -25.07 0.90
C TYR A 65 11.69 -26.24 1.57
N PRO A 66 10.48 -26.08 2.15
CA PRO A 66 9.68 -27.21 2.63
C PRO A 66 9.40 -28.26 1.54
N LYS A 67 9.09 -27.83 0.30
CA LYS A 67 8.83 -28.76 -0.80
C LYS A 67 10.12 -29.38 -1.35
N LEU A 68 11.21 -28.62 -1.47
CA LEU A 68 12.51 -29.14 -1.93
C LEU A 68 13.12 -30.14 -0.93
N GLY A 69 13.00 -29.90 0.37
CA GLY A 69 13.36 -30.88 1.40
C GLY A 69 12.56 -32.20 1.26
N SER A 70 11.29 -32.12 0.86
CA SER A 70 10.45 -33.32 0.62
C SER A 70 10.88 -34.15 -0.61
N VAL A 71 11.67 -33.58 -1.53
CA VAL A 71 12.23 -34.28 -2.70
C VAL A 71 13.74 -34.53 -2.62
N GLY A 72 14.37 -34.22 -1.47
CA GLY A 72 15.76 -34.60 -1.19
C GLY A 72 16.81 -33.50 -1.27
N LEU A 73 16.43 -32.21 -1.27
CA LEU A 73 17.38 -31.14 -0.95
C LEU A 73 17.91 -31.33 0.49
N PRO A 74 19.23 -31.28 0.75
CA PRO A 74 19.77 -31.56 2.08
C PRO A 74 19.31 -30.53 3.13
N PRO A 75 18.98 -30.96 4.38
CA PRO A 75 18.62 -30.04 5.45
C PRO A 75 19.66 -28.96 5.71
N GLU A 76 20.95 -29.26 5.54
CA GLU A 76 22.05 -28.32 5.73
C GLU A 76 22.05 -27.15 4.71
N SER A 77 21.66 -27.37 3.46
CA SER A 77 21.49 -26.28 2.47
C SER A 77 20.27 -25.42 2.82
N ILE A 78 19.21 -26.02 3.36
CA ILE A 78 18.03 -25.28 3.86
C ILE A 78 18.42 -24.44 5.09
N GLU A 79 19.10 -25.00 6.08
CA GLU A 79 19.55 -24.26 7.27
C GLU A 79 20.54 -23.12 6.91
N ALA A 80 21.38 -23.31 5.89
CA ALA A 80 22.25 -22.27 5.35
C ALA A 80 21.44 -21.12 4.72
N ALA A 81 20.49 -21.42 3.82
CA ALA A 81 19.64 -20.40 3.21
C ALA A 81 18.82 -19.62 4.25
N LEU A 82 18.19 -20.30 5.20
CA LEU A 82 17.45 -19.68 6.31
C LEU A 82 18.33 -18.75 7.18
N SER A 83 19.60 -19.10 7.37
CA SER A 83 20.59 -18.25 8.04
C SER A 83 20.94 -17.01 7.20
N ASP A 84 21.06 -17.17 5.89
CA ASP A 84 21.41 -16.11 4.95
C ASP A 84 20.25 -15.11 4.78
N HIS A 85 19.01 -15.58 4.60
CA HIS A 85 17.80 -14.73 4.62
C HIS A 85 17.73 -13.85 5.88
N LYS A 86 18.14 -14.41 7.03
CA LYS A 86 18.15 -13.69 8.32
C LYS A 86 19.28 -12.66 8.39
N ARG A 87 20.47 -12.98 7.86
CA ARG A 87 21.57 -12.02 7.67
C ARG A 87 21.12 -10.86 6.80
N GLU A 88 20.43 -11.15 5.70
CA GLU A 88 20.00 -10.16 4.73
C GLU A 88 18.90 -9.26 5.23
N ARG A 89 17.91 -9.78 5.95
CA ARG A 89 16.91 -8.95 6.64
C ARG A 89 17.56 -7.94 7.60
N GLY A 90 18.62 -8.34 8.30
CA GLY A 90 19.43 -7.44 9.14
C GLY A 90 20.22 -6.41 8.33
N ASN A 91 20.85 -6.84 7.23
CA ASN A 91 21.59 -5.99 6.30
C ASN A 91 20.68 -4.92 5.64
N MET A 92 19.47 -5.31 5.23
CA MET A 92 18.48 -4.42 4.60
C MET A 92 18.06 -3.30 5.55
N ALA A 93 17.68 -3.64 6.79
CA ALA A 93 17.37 -2.67 7.82
C ALA A 93 18.57 -1.74 8.13
N THR A 94 19.80 -2.28 8.12
CA THR A 94 21.03 -1.52 8.40
C THR A 94 21.30 -0.46 7.33
N ILE A 95 21.21 -0.80 6.04
CA ILE A 95 21.35 0.19 4.96
C ILE A 95 20.22 1.22 5.00
N TYR A 96 18.98 0.79 5.22
CA TYR A 96 17.83 1.69 5.26
C TYR A 96 18.02 2.77 6.34
N ALA A 97 18.50 2.37 7.53
CA ALA A 97 18.86 3.29 8.60
C ALA A 97 20.06 4.20 8.26
N LEU A 98 21.06 3.71 7.51
CA LEU A 98 22.20 4.53 7.05
C LEU A 98 21.79 5.56 5.98
N ILE A 99 20.84 5.24 5.10
CA ILE A 99 20.25 6.19 4.15
C ILE A 99 19.48 7.27 4.90
N ASP A 100 18.58 6.88 5.82
CA ASP A 100 17.80 7.83 6.63
C ASP A 100 18.69 8.72 7.52
N ALA A 101 19.75 8.17 8.12
CA ALA A 101 20.74 8.95 8.86
C ALA A 101 21.54 9.92 7.96
N SER A 102 21.80 9.55 6.70
CA SER A 102 22.48 10.41 5.72
C SER A 102 21.58 11.54 5.19
N ILE A 103 20.26 11.31 5.13
CA ILE A 103 19.26 12.34 4.79
C ILE A 103 19.08 13.30 5.97
N ALA A 104 18.85 12.77 7.18
CA ALA A 104 18.57 13.57 8.37
C ALA A 104 19.79 14.33 8.91
N ASN A 105 21.00 13.84 8.65
CA ASN A 105 22.26 14.49 9.04
C ASN A 105 23.31 14.28 7.94
N LEU A 106 23.23 15.11 6.91
CA LEU A 106 24.15 15.05 5.77
C LEU A 106 25.55 15.53 6.16
N ASN A 107 26.47 14.58 6.33
CA ASN A 107 27.87 14.87 6.59
C ASN A 107 28.78 13.79 5.97
N ALA A 108 30.09 14.03 5.98
CA ALA A 108 31.05 13.11 5.39
C ALA A 108 31.06 11.73 6.07
N THR A 109 30.74 11.64 7.37
CA THR A 109 30.79 10.38 8.14
C THR A 109 29.57 9.49 7.86
N THR A 110 28.36 10.04 7.79
CA THR A 110 27.13 9.29 7.46
C THR A 110 27.20 8.75 6.04
N LEU A 111 27.59 9.60 5.07
CA LEU A 111 27.86 9.17 3.70
C LEU A 111 28.99 8.14 3.62
N ARG A 112 30.09 8.31 4.37
CA ARG A 112 31.21 7.34 4.36
C ARG A 112 30.76 5.97 4.85
N ALA A 113 29.99 5.90 5.93
CA ALA A 113 29.43 4.65 6.42
C ALA A 113 28.52 3.98 5.37
N LEU A 114 27.69 4.75 4.66
CA LEU A 114 26.88 4.24 3.55
C LEU A 114 27.75 3.69 2.40
N TYR A 115 28.81 4.39 1.99
CA TYR A 115 29.73 3.92 0.94
C TYR A 115 30.52 2.67 1.33
N ASP A 116 30.93 2.55 2.60
CA ASP A 116 31.73 1.41 3.07
C ASP A 116 30.87 0.15 3.31
N VAL A 117 29.57 0.32 3.63
CA VAL A 117 28.66 -0.78 3.97
C VAL A 117 27.82 -1.26 2.78
N PHE A 118 27.29 -0.34 1.95
CA PHE A 118 26.32 -0.69 0.90
C PHE A 118 26.88 -1.70 -0.13
N PRO A 119 28.10 -1.54 -0.69
CA PRO A 119 28.61 -2.47 -1.70
C PRO A 119 28.88 -3.87 -1.13
N ALA A 120 29.36 -3.97 0.11
CA ALA A 120 29.65 -5.26 0.75
C ALA A 120 28.38 -6.10 0.97
N ILE A 121 27.26 -5.44 1.31
CA ILE A 121 25.95 -6.09 1.41
C ILE A 121 25.41 -6.47 0.03
N CYS A 122 25.62 -5.65 -1.00
CA CYS A 122 25.25 -6.01 -2.38
C CYS A 122 26.02 -7.25 -2.88
N THR A 123 27.30 -7.35 -2.54
CA THR A 123 28.08 -8.58 -2.77
C THR A 123 27.48 -9.75 -2.00
N SER A 124 27.23 -9.62 -0.69
CA SER A 124 26.61 -10.70 0.10
C SER A 124 25.27 -11.20 -0.45
N LEU A 125 24.43 -10.31 -0.99
CA LEU A 125 23.15 -10.67 -1.62
C LEU A 125 23.38 -11.37 -2.96
N ASN A 126 24.25 -10.83 -3.82
CA ASN A 126 24.55 -11.49 -5.09
C ASN A 126 25.17 -12.87 -4.90
N ASP A 127 26.03 -13.04 -3.89
CA ASP A 127 26.70 -14.31 -3.60
C ASP A 127 25.69 -15.36 -3.10
N HIS A 128 24.72 -14.98 -2.25
CA HIS A 128 23.57 -15.80 -1.86
C HIS A 128 22.74 -16.24 -3.08
N LEU A 129 22.30 -15.28 -3.90
CA LEU A 129 21.55 -15.55 -5.13
C LEU A 129 22.32 -16.41 -6.17
N GLN A 130 23.65 -16.48 -6.08
CA GLN A 130 24.50 -17.37 -6.90
C GLN A 130 24.66 -18.76 -6.29
N LEU A 131 24.72 -18.88 -4.96
CA LEU A 131 24.71 -20.17 -4.27
C LEU A 131 23.39 -20.89 -4.51
N GLU A 132 22.26 -20.19 -4.53
CA GLU A 132 20.95 -20.78 -4.84
C GLU A 132 20.82 -21.21 -6.31
N GLU A 133 21.32 -20.39 -7.24
CA GLU A 133 21.42 -20.77 -8.65
C GLU A 133 22.33 -21.99 -8.90
N ALA A 134 23.23 -22.31 -7.96
CA ALA A 134 24.11 -23.47 -8.03
C ALA A 134 23.58 -24.71 -7.28
N GLU A 135 23.07 -24.55 -6.05
CA GLU A 135 22.62 -25.64 -5.17
C GLU A 135 21.14 -25.96 -5.33
N VAL A 136 20.27 -24.96 -5.48
CA VAL A 136 18.80 -25.11 -5.39
C VAL A 136 18.19 -25.34 -6.78
N LEU A 137 18.70 -24.62 -7.80
CA LEU A 137 18.20 -24.69 -9.17
C LEU A 137 18.19 -26.11 -9.79
N PRO A 138 19.19 -27.00 -9.57
CA PRO A 138 19.12 -28.38 -10.06
C PRO A 138 17.93 -29.16 -9.51
N TYR A 139 17.64 -29.05 -8.22
CA TYR A 139 16.49 -29.70 -7.59
C TYR A 139 15.16 -29.16 -8.12
N ILE A 140 15.09 -27.86 -8.46
CA ILE A 140 13.92 -27.25 -9.12
C ILE A 140 13.72 -27.82 -10.53
N GLN A 141 14.80 -28.08 -11.28
CA GLN A 141 14.75 -28.66 -12.63
C GLN A 141 14.34 -30.14 -12.63
N ASP A 142 14.71 -30.90 -11.59
CA ASP A 142 14.32 -32.31 -11.41
C ASP A 142 12.90 -32.50 -10.80
N LEU A 143 12.18 -31.41 -10.49
CA LEU A 143 10.79 -31.50 -10.02
C LEU A 143 9.85 -32.09 -11.08
N SER A 144 8.92 -32.94 -10.64
CA SER A 144 7.83 -33.38 -11.50
C SER A 144 6.93 -32.20 -11.91
N PRO A 145 6.27 -32.23 -13.09
CA PRO A 145 5.35 -31.17 -13.52
C PRO A 145 4.21 -30.89 -12.53
N GLU A 146 3.82 -31.89 -11.74
CA GLU A 146 2.84 -31.80 -10.64
C GLU A 146 3.41 -31.01 -9.48
N SER A 147 4.62 -31.34 -9.03
CA SER A 147 5.29 -30.64 -7.92
C SER A 147 5.66 -29.20 -8.31
N HIS A 148 6.05 -28.96 -9.57
CA HIS A 148 6.30 -27.61 -10.07
C HIS A 148 5.01 -26.80 -10.24
N ALA A 149 3.91 -27.40 -10.70
CA ALA A 149 2.60 -26.74 -10.75
C ALA A 149 2.05 -26.45 -9.34
N GLU A 150 2.31 -27.33 -8.38
CA GLU A 150 1.98 -27.14 -6.97
C GLU A 150 2.77 -25.95 -6.39
N ILE A 151 4.10 -25.92 -6.50
CA ILE A 151 4.89 -24.77 -6.02
C ILE A 151 4.43 -23.47 -6.69
N VAL A 152 4.27 -23.43 -8.01
CA VAL A 152 3.81 -22.22 -8.71
C VAL A 152 2.38 -21.85 -8.31
N GLY A 153 1.49 -22.82 -8.11
CA GLY A 153 0.12 -22.58 -7.62
C GLY A 153 0.08 -22.11 -6.16
N LEU A 154 1.03 -22.52 -5.32
CA LEU A 154 1.14 -22.07 -3.93
C LEU A 154 1.83 -20.70 -3.84
N ILE A 155 2.96 -20.47 -4.51
CA ILE A 155 3.62 -19.14 -4.59
C ILE A 155 2.73 -18.13 -5.30
N TYR A 156 1.86 -18.59 -6.21
CA TYR A 156 0.62 -17.88 -6.51
C TYR A 156 -0.16 -17.70 -5.21
N LYS A 157 -0.98 -18.66 -4.78
CA LYS A 157 -1.99 -18.51 -3.71
C LYS A 157 -1.56 -17.83 -2.38
N HIS A 158 -0.27 -17.82 -2.03
CA HIS A 158 0.19 -17.45 -0.69
C HIS A 158 0.71 -16.01 -0.59
N PHE A 159 1.56 -15.59 -1.53
CA PHE A 159 2.35 -14.36 -1.39
C PHE A 159 1.84 -13.20 -2.25
N HIS A 160 0.74 -13.44 -2.97
CA HIS A 160 0.90 -13.38 -4.40
C HIS A 160 1.42 -11.99 -4.96
N LEU A 161 2.61 -11.91 -5.60
CA LEU A 161 3.05 -10.81 -6.51
C LEU A 161 4.03 -11.25 -7.66
N ARG A 162 3.92 -10.63 -8.86
CA ARG A 162 4.82 -10.73 -10.05
C ARG A 162 5.30 -12.12 -10.59
N LEU A 163 4.40 -12.92 -11.19
CA LEU A 163 4.73 -14.19 -11.90
C LEU A 163 4.04 -14.40 -13.27
N LEU A 164 3.01 -13.65 -13.68
CA LEU A 164 2.30 -13.89 -14.96
C LEU A 164 3.24 -13.99 -16.19
N PRO A 165 4.23 -13.10 -16.40
CA PRO A 165 5.07 -13.15 -17.60
C PRO A 165 6.00 -14.37 -17.68
N LEU A 166 6.19 -15.10 -16.57
CA LEU A 166 7.01 -16.31 -16.52
C LEU A 166 6.25 -17.56 -17.00
N LEU A 167 4.92 -17.61 -16.79
CA LEU A 167 4.08 -18.73 -17.23
C LEU A 167 4.13 -18.92 -18.75
N ALA A 168 4.17 -17.82 -19.51
CA ALA A 168 4.39 -17.80 -20.96
C ALA A 168 5.58 -18.68 -21.38
N HIS A 169 6.74 -18.41 -20.77
CA HIS A 169 8.02 -19.02 -21.15
C HIS A 169 8.08 -20.50 -20.75
N LEU A 170 7.47 -20.85 -19.61
CA LEU A 170 7.36 -22.23 -19.14
C LEU A 170 6.49 -23.08 -20.10
N LEU A 171 5.29 -22.59 -20.43
CA LEU A 171 4.29 -23.36 -21.17
C LEU A 171 4.65 -23.53 -22.66
N GLY A 172 5.37 -22.57 -23.23
CA GLY A 172 5.94 -22.69 -24.58
C GLY A 172 6.99 -23.82 -24.70
N GLY A 173 7.65 -24.21 -23.59
CA GLY A 173 8.61 -25.29 -23.56
C GLY A 173 8.02 -26.71 -23.39
N LEU A 174 6.73 -26.82 -23.04
CA LEU A 174 6.07 -28.10 -22.79
C LEU A 174 5.39 -28.67 -24.05
N ASN A 175 5.41 -29.99 -24.22
CA ASN A 175 4.60 -30.66 -25.24
C ASN A 175 3.10 -30.62 -24.87
N PRO A 176 2.16 -30.83 -25.82
CA PRO A 176 0.74 -30.56 -25.55
C PRO A 176 0.12 -31.40 -24.41
N PRO A 177 0.39 -32.72 -24.28
CA PRO A 177 0.02 -33.49 -23.09
C PRO A 177 0.60 -32.96 -21.78
N GLN A 178 1.88 -32.58 -21.73
CA GLN A 178 2.50 -31.99 -20.53
C GLN A 178 1.87 -30.65 -20.17
N ARG A 179 1.58 -29.81 -21.17
CA ARG A 179 0.98 -28.49 -21.01
C ARG A 179 -0.45 -28.58 -20.45
N ALA A 180 -1.26 -29.48 -21.00
CA ALA A 180 -2.60 -29.76 -20.47
C ALA A 180 -2.53 -30.31 -19.03
N GLN A 181 -1.62 -31.26 -18.75
CA GLN A 181 -1.44 -31.76 -17.38
C GLN A 181 -1.02 -30.66 -16.41
N TYR A 182 -0.13 -29.74 -16.81
CA TYR A 182 0.29 -28.61 -15.97
C TYR A 182 -0.89 -27.66 -15.65
N VAL A 183 -1.76 -27.37 -16.63
CA VAL A 183 -2.98 -26.58 -16.41
C VAL A 183 -3.98 -27.32 -15.51
N LEU A 184 -4.15 -28.63 -15.68
CA LEU A 184 -4.96 -29.48 -14.79
C LEU A 184 -4.41 -29.54 -13.35
N ASN A 185 -3.08 -29.55 -13.18
CA ASN A 185 -2.46 -29.51 -11.85
C ASN A 185 -2.74 -28.15 -11.17
N LEU A 186 -2.61 -27.04 -11.90
CA LEU A 186 -2.99 -25.70 -11.41
C LEU A 186 -4.50 -25.61 -11.08
N GLN A 187 -5.36 -26.25 -11.89
CA GLN A 187 -6.81 -26.34 -11.65
C GLN A 187 -7.15 -27.02 -10.32
N GLN A 188 -6.37 -28.03 -9.93
CA GLN A 188 -6.53 -28.75 -8.67
C GLN A 188 -6.03 -27.95 -7.46
N VAL A 189 -4.86 -27.30 -7.59
CA VAL A 189 -4.21 -26.54 -6.51
C VAL A 189 -4.95 -25.23 -6.21
N LEU A 190 -5.41 -24.52 -7.24
CA LEU A 190 -6.12 -23.24 -7.10
C LEU A 190 -7.65 -23.39 -7.07
N GLY A 191 -8.18 -24.50 -7.56
CA GLY A 191 -9.62 -24.75 -7.68
C GLY A 191 -10.24 -24.15 -8.95
N VAL A 192 -11.11 -24.93 -9.62
CA VAL A 192 -11.75 -24.64 -10.91
C VAL A 192 -12.42 -23.25 -11.02
N ARG A 193 -12.79 -22.63 -9.90
CA ARG A 193 -13.59 -21.39 -9.83
C ARG A 193 -12.95 -20.23 -9.04
N SER A 194 -11.66 -20.31 -8.69
CA SER A 194 -10.97 -19.20 -8.01
C SER A 194 -10.64 -18.04 -8.95
N GLU A 195 -10.53 -16.84 -8.39
CA GLU A 195 -10.08 -15.64 -9.12
C GLU A 195 -8.62 -15.85 -9.60
N GLU A 196 -7.84 -16.56 -8.79
CA GLU A 196 -6.47 -17.02 -9.00
C GLU A 196 -6.36 -17.82 -10.29
N TYR A 197 -7.14 -18.90 -10.40
CA TYR A 197 -7.13 -19.78 -11.57
C TYR A 197 -7.66 -19.06 -12.82
N ALA A 198 -8.69 -18.23 -12.68
CA ALA A 198 -9.22 -17.41 -13.78
C ALA A 198 -8.17 -16.43 -14.34
N ARG A 199 -7.41 -15.78 -13.47
CA ARG A 199 -6.31 -14.86 -13.83
C ARG A 199 -5.11 -15.59 -14.46
N ILE A 200 -4.76 -16.78 -13.99
CA ILE A 200 -3.79 -17.65 -14.68
C ILE A 200 -4.30 -17.97 -16.09
N LEU A 201 -5.51 -18.52 -16.23
CA LEU A 201 -6.05 -18.94 -17.53
C LEU A 201 -6.12 -17.79 -18.53
N ALA A 202 -6.49 -16.57 -18.09
CA ALA A 202 -6.50 -15.40 -18.94
C ALA A 202 -5.10 -15.04 -19.49
N GLN A 203 -4.05 -15.23 -18.69
CA GLN A 203 -2.66 -15.06 -19.15
C GLN A 203 -2.20 -16.21 -20.05
N ILE A 204 -2.46 -17.47 -19.68
CA ILE A 204 -2.11 -18.64 -20.51
C ILE A 204 -2.75 -18.53 -21.90
N LYS A 205 -4.02 -18.12 -21.98
CA LYS A 205 -4.74 -17.88 -23.23
C LYS A 205 -4.15 -16.75 -24.08
N LYS A 206 -3.47 -15.78 -23.45
CA LYS A 206 -2.82 -14.65 -24.13
C LYS A 206 -1.45 -15.03 -24.69
N ASP A 207 -0.75 -15.97 -24.05
CA ASP A 207 0.65 -16.30 -24.36
C ASP A 207 0.80 -17.53 -25.27
N LEU A 208 -0.18 -18.45 -25.28
CA LEU A 208 -0.24 -19.57 -26.23
C LEU A 208 -0.83 -19.12 -27.58
N SER A 209 -0.45 -19.82 -28.66
CA SER A 209 -1.17 -19.68 -29.94
C SER A 209 -2.57 -20.31 -29.89
N GLY A 210 -3.43 -19.99 -30.87
CA GLY A 210 -4.83 -20.46 -30.89
C GLY A 210 -4.98 -21.99 -30.86
N GLU A 211 -4.21 -22.70 -31.70
CA GLU A 211 -4.17 -24.16 -31.76
C GLU A 211 -3.68 -24.78 -30.44
N GLU A 212 -2.66 -24.16 -29.81
CA GLU A 212 -2.11 -24.59 -28.53
C GLU A 212 -3.04 -24.36 -27.34
N TRP A 213 -3.88 -23.32 -27.41
CA TRP A 213 -4.94 -23.08 -26.44
C TRP A 213 -6.12 -24.04 -26.65
N GLU A 214 -6.52 -24.31 -27.89
CA GLU A 214 -7.59 -25.25 -28.22
C GLU A 214 -7.25 -26.68 -27.78
N ASP A 215 -6.00 -27.15 -27.97
CA ASP A 215 -5.54 -28.45 -27.46
C ASP A 215 -5.62 -28.55 -25.92
N VAL A 216 -5.29 -27.47 -25.20
CA VAL A 216 -5.42 -27.40 -23.74
C VAL A 216 -6.89 -27.43 -23.30
N VAL A 217 -7.80 -26.74 -24.01
CA VAL A 217 -9.25 -26.77 -23.72
C VAL A 217 -9.88 -28.13 -24.09
N GLU A 218 -9.40 -28.74 -25.18
CA GLU A 218 -9.37 -30.17 -25.51
C GLU A 218 -9.26 -31.10 -24.30
N ARG A 219 -8.05 -31.06 -23.73
CA ARG A 219 -7.51 -32.10 -22.85
C ARG A 219 -7.85 -31.91 -21.38
N VAL A 220 -8.12 -30.69 -20.91
CA VAL A 220 -8.35 -30.40 -19.48
C VAL A 220 -9.85 -30.53 -19.14
N PRO A 221 -10.27 -31.51 -18.31
CA PRO A 221 -11.68 -31.75 -18.04
C PRO A 221 -12.40 -30.54 -17.42
N GLY A 222 -13.56 -30.20 -17.98
CA GLY A 222 -14.39 -29.08 -17.53
C GLY A 222 -13.80 -27.69 -17.78
N LEU A 223 -12.65 -27.56 -18.46
CA LEU A 223 -12.04 -26.26 -18.72
C LEU A 223 -12.90 -25.39 -19.64
N SER A 224 -13.57 -25.98 -20.64
CA SER A 224 -14.52 -25.27 -21.51
C SER A 224 -15.67 -24.64 -20.71
N ASP A 225 -16.30 -25.38 -19.80
CA ASP A 225 -17.37 -24.87 -18.92
C ASP A 225 -16.86 -23.81 -17.93
N ALA A 226 -15.62 -23.97 -17.44
CA ALA A 226 -14.96 -22.98 -16.60
C ALA A 226 -14.71 -21.67 -17.37
N ILE A 227 -14.24 -21.73 -18.63
CA ILE A 227 -14.07 -20.56 -19.50
C ILE A 227 -15.41 -19.89 -19.85
N GLY A 228 -16.49 -20.67 -19.96
CA GLY A 228 -17.84 -20.14 -20.20
C GLY A 228 -18.50 -19.47 -18.99
N THR A 229 -18.02 -19.77 -17.77
CA THR A 229 -18.59 -19.24 -16.51
C THR A 229 -17.69 -18.22 -15.80
N LEU A 230 -16.37 -18.35 -15.95
CA LEU A 230 -15.40 -17.33 -15.58
C LEU A 230 -15.32 -16.32 -16.73
N GLN A 231 -15.78 -15.09 -16.49
CA GLN A 231 -15.49 -13.98 -17.41
C GLN A 231 -13.98 -13.69 -17.37
N LEU A 232 -13.22 -14.34 -18.27
CA LEU A 232 -11.76 -14.22 -18.35
C LEU A 232 -11.39 -12.73 -18.47
N PRO A 233 -10.70 -12.14 -17.47
CA PRO A 233 -10.51 -10.70 -17.42
C PRO A 233 -9.62 -10.23 -18.58
N ILE A 234 -10.09 -9.23 -19.32
CA ILE A 234 -9.34 -8.61 -20.41
C ILE A 234 -8.19 -7.79 -19.80
N ALA A 235 -7.02 -8.44 -19.71
CA ALA A 235 -5.75 -7.85 -19.27
C ALA A 235 -5.73 -7.23 -17.85
N ALA A 236 -6.02 -8.04 -16.81
CA ALA A 236 -5.89 -7.62 -15.41
C ALA A 236 -4.58 -8.13 -14.73
N PRO A 237 -3.78 -7.28 -14.08
CA PRO A 237 -2.70 -7.71 -13.20
C PRO A 237 -3.21 -8.04 -11.80
N PHE A 238 -2.92 -9.27 -11.37
CA PHE A 238 -2.36 -9.67 -10.07
C PHE A 238 -2.52 -8.75 -8.82
N ARG A 239 -2.96 -9.20 -7.61
CA ARG A 239 -3.26 -10.55 -7.02
C ARG A 239 -4.30 -10.41 -5.83
N VAL A 240 -4.37 -10.90 -4.56
CA VAL A 240 -3.60 -11.65 -3.51
C VAL A 240 -4.54 -12.32 -2.43
N GLU A 241 -4.13 -13.40 -1.71
CA GLU A 241 -4.86 -14.09 -0.57
C GLU A 241 -4.01 -14.38 0.72
N SER A 242 -3.23 -15.50 0.76
CA SER A 242 -2.50 -16.16 1.89
C SER A 242 -3.23 -17.13 2.85
N PRO A 243 -2.86 -18.43 2.87
CA PRO A 243 -3.25 -19.41 3.91
C PRO A 243 -2.08 -20.00 4.71
N ILE A 244 -2.29 -20.21 6.02
CA ILE A 244 -1.84 -21.37 6.82
C ILE A 244 -2.68 -21.33 8.11
N ALA A 245 -3.20 -22.47 8.54
CA ALA A 245 -3.94 -22.56 9.80
C ALA A 245 -2.97 -22.70 10.99
N LEU A 246 -3.14 -21.89 12.02
CA LEU A 246 -2.52 -22.18 13.33
C LEU A 246 -3.23 -23.40 13.93
N VAL A 247 -2.44 -24.33 14.49
CA VAL A 247 -2.95 -25.59 15.04
C VAL A 247 -3.58 -25.34 16.41
N ASP A 248 -4.86 -25.69 16.57
CA ASP A 248 -5.55 -25.67 17.85
C ASP A 248 -4.98 -26.70 18.83
N HIS A 249 -4.76 -26.28 20.09
CA HIS A 249 -4.57 -27.19 21.21
C HIS A 249 -5.88 -27.27 22.03
N PRO A 250 -6.47 -28.47 22.21
CA PRO A 250 -7.79 -28.61 22.82
C PRO A 250 -7.75 -28.64 24.36
N GLY A 251 -8.79 -28.07 24.97
CA GLY A 251 -9.19 -28.41 26.35
C GLY A 251 -9.41 -27.24 27.29
N LEU A 252 -10.65 -26.74 27.35
CA LEU A 252 -11.50 -26.79 28.55
C LEU A 252 -12.85 -26.09 28.27
N GLU A 253 -13.93 -26.87 28.22
CA GLU A 253 -15.30 -26.34 28.28
C GLU A 253 -15.74 -26.21 29.75
N GLU A 254 -16.60 -25.23 30.08
CA GLU A 254 -17.97 -25.48 30.58
C GLU A 254 -18.73 -24.20 31.01
N ASN A 255 -19.99 -24.13 30.56
CA ASN A 255 -21.20 -23.68 31.30
C ASN A 255 -21.24 -22.33 32.04
N ASP A 256 -21.62 -21.28 31.31
CA ASP A 256 -22.94 -20.62 31.33
C ASP A 256 -23.62 -20.12 32.65
N SER A 257 -24.39 -19.04 32.48
CA SER A 257 -25.48 -18.49 33.32
C SER A 257 -25.16 -17.71 34.61
N ALA A 258 -25.36 -16.38 34.56
CA ALA A 258 -26.11 -15.59 35.56
C ALA A 258 -26.31 -14.11 35.12
N LEU A 259 -27.46 -13.51 35.45
CA LEU A 259 -27.71 -12.07 35.26
C LEU A 259 -27.07 -11.24 36.39
N GLY A 260 -26.52 -10.06 36.07
CA GLY A 260 -26.01 -9.14 37.10
C GLY A 260 -25.59 -7.75 36.61
N THR A 261 -26.55 -6.84 36.40
CA THR A 261 -26.24 -5.42 36.13
C THR A 261 -25.68 -4.72 37.37
N LYS A 262 -24.38 -4.42 37.40
CA LYS A 262 -23.79 -3.42 38.31
C LYS A 262 -22.42 -2.90 37.86
N THR A 263 -22.20 -1.61 38.10
CA THR A 263 -20.90 -0.92 38.16
C THR A 263 -20.00 -1.00 36.93
N ILE A 264 -20.25 -0.11 35.95
CA ILE A 264 -19.18 0.37 35.06
C ILE A 264 -18.39 1.43 35.84
N LEU A 265 -17.31 1.02 36.51
CA LEU A 265 -16.25 1.86 37.08
C LEU A 265 -15.04 0.96 37.42
N ASP A 266 -13.83 1.46 37.19
CA ASP A 266 -12.53 0.87 37.55
C ASP A 266 -12.22 -0.59 37.13
N ILE A 267 -12.03 -0.80 35.81
CA ILE A 267 -11.11 -1.82 35.28
C ILE A 267 -10.24 -1.19 34.17
N SER A 268 -9.27 -0.36 34.55
CA SER A 268 -8.35 0.32 33.61
C SER A 268 -6.86 0.21 33.98
N SER A 269 -6.51 -0.63 34.95
CA SER A 269 -5.15 -0.76 35.50
C SER A 269 -4.47 -2.11 35.25
N THR A 270 -5.15 -3.07 34.61
CA THR A 270 -4.63 -4.44 34.40
C THR A 270 -4.94 -5.05 33.03
N VAL A 271 -5.55 -4.29 32.11
CA VAL A 271 -5.75 -4.67 30.71
C VAL A 271 -4.98 -3.67 29.85
N GLY A 272 -4.15 -4.15 28.93
CA GLY A 272 -3.41 -3.29 28.01
C GLY A 272 -4.36 -2.50 27.10
N SER A 273 -3.91 -1.33 26.63
CA SER A 273 -4.70 -0.49 25.72
C SER A 273 -5.20 -1.28 24.51
N ALA A 274 -6.48 -1.14 24.18
CA ALA A 274 -7.08 -1.82 23.02
C ALA A 274 -6.41 -1.42 21.70
N TRP A 275 -5.74 -0.27 21.67
CA TRP A 275 -4.95 0.22 20.53
C TRP A 275 -3.59 -0.46 20.40
N GLN A 276 -3.08 -1.08 21.47
CA GLN A 276 -1.82 -1.83 21.50
C GLN A 276 -2.01 -3.35 21.30
N SER A 277 -3.25 -3.84 21.28
CA SER A 277 -3.55 -5.25 21.01
C SER A 277 -3.25 -5.62 19.55
N PRO A 278 -2.58 -6.75 19.27
CA PRO A 278 -2.25 -7.15 17.89
C PRO A 278 -3.48 -7.26 16.99
N ARG A 279 -3.35 -6.80 15.74
CA ARG A 279 -4.45 -6.74 14.76
C ARG A 279 -3.92 -6.84 13.33
N VAL A 280 -4.65 -7.53 12.46
CA VAL A 280 -4.49 -7.38 11.00
C VAL A 280 -5.59 -6.46 10.51
N VAL A 281 -5.25 -5.44 9.71
CA VAL A 281 -6.20 -4.45 9.17
C VAL A 281 -6.14 -4.50 7.65
N ARG A 282 -7.22 -4.96 6.99
CA ARG A 282 -7.26 -5.17 5.54
C ARG A 282 -7.96 -4.02 4.82
N ILE A 283 -7.21 -3.18 4.12
CA ILE A 283 -7.70 -1.95 3.49
C ILE A 283 -7.81 -2.14 1.98
N GLY A 284 -9.01 -1.96 1.41
CA GLY A 284 -9.20 -1.81 -0.02
C GLY A 284 -8.97 -0.36 -0.46
N LEU A 285 -7.90 -0.09 -1.18
CA LEU A 285 -7.59 1.25 -1.67
C LEU A 285 -8.16 1.45 -3.08
N LEU A 286 -9.20 2.27 -3.20
CA LEU A 286 -9.85 2.61 -4.45
C LEU A 286 -9.10 3.78 -5.09
N VAL A 287 -8.21 3.46 -6.04
CA VAL A 287 -7.39 4.43 -6.75
C VAL A 287 -8.24 5.12 -7.82
N CYS A 288 -8.55 6.38 -7.55
CA CYS A 288 -9.49 7.20 -8.33
C CYS A 288 -8.78 8.19 -9.28
N ASP A 289 -7.44 8.19 -9.38
CA ASP A 289 -6.67 9.05 -10.28
C ASP A 289 -5.97 8.26 -11.38
N GLU A 290 -5.84 8.86 -12.58
CA GLU A 290 -4.94 8.38 -13.63
C GLU A 290 -3.65 9.22 -13.62
N GLN A 291 -2.61 8.67 -13.02
CA GLN A 291 -1.27 9.23 -13.07
C GLN A 291 -0.53 8.71 -14.31
N SER A 292 0.00 9.62 -15.11
CA SER A 292 0.94 9.28 -16.18
C SER A 292 2.22 8.64 -15.60
N VAL A 293 3.01 7.95 -16.44
CA VAL A 293 4.28 7.35 -16.00
C VAL A 293 5.21 8.42 -15.43
N GLN A 294 5.28 9.59 -16.08
CA GLN A 294 6.09 10.72 -15.62
C GLN A 294 5.64 11.23 -14.25
N GLU A 295 4.34 11.36 -14.01
CA GLU A 295 3.81 11.78 -12.70
C GLU A 295 4.04 10.69 -11.64
N ALA A 296 3.88 9.41 -11.98
CA ALA A 296 4.17 8.30 -11.08
C ALA A 296 5.67 8.14 -10.77
N GLU A 297 6.57 8.68 -11.60
CA GLU A 297 8.02 8.76 -11.34
C GLU A 297 8.41 10.02 -10.56
N GLN A 298 7.82 11.18 -10.89
CA GLN A 298 8.07 12.48 -10.26
C GLN A 298 7.47 12.56 -8.84
N TRP A 299 6.29 11.99 -8.67
CA TRP A 299 5.46 12.11 -7.46
C TRP A 299 5.24 10.76 -6.75
N GLY A 300 5.57 9.63 -7.40
CA GLY A 300 5.17 8.32 -6.87
C GLY A 300 3.70 8.01 -7.17
N ARG A 301 3.33 6.74 -7.01
CA ARG A 301 1.96 6.27 -7.26
C ARG A 301 1.07 6.54 -6.05
N SER A 302 -0.20 6.89 -6.28
CA SER A 302 -1.20 7.07 -5.23
C SER A 302 -1.31 5.85 -4.30
N ASP A 303 -1.20 4.63 -4.83
CA ASP A 303 -1.17 3.42 -4.01
C ASP A 303 0.00 3.40 -3.01
N SER A 304 1.19 3.67 -3.52
CA SER A 304 2.44 3.69 -2.77
C SER A 304 2.46 4.80 -1.70
N ILE A 305 1.82 5.95 -1.97
CA ILE A 305 1.68 7.06 -1.01
C ILE A 305 0.81 6.63 0.18
N PHE A 306 -0.40 6.13 -0.08
CA PHE A 306 -1.32 5.71 0.98
C PHE A 306 -0.79 4.51 1.77
N GLU A 307 -0.17 3.53 1.10
CA GLU A 307 0.46 2.40 1.78
C GLU A 307 1.62 2.84 2.68
N THR A 308 2.59 3.61 2.15
CA THR A 308 3.71 4.14 2.94
C THR A 308 3.23 4.96 4.14
N TYR A 309 2.19 5.78 3.95
CA TYR A 309 1.58 6.58 5.00
C TYR A 309 0.97 5.72 6.11
N PHE A 310 0.12 4.74 5.78
CA PHE A 310 -0.49 3.87 6.77
C PHE A 310 0.52 2.94 7.46
N GLN A 311 1.51 2.41 6.75
CA GLN A 311 2.59 1.61 7.37
C GLN A 311 3.42 2.46 8.33
N ALA A 312 3.78 3.70 7.97
CA ALA A 312 4.52 4.59 8.86
C ALA A 312 3.72 4.98 10.12
N ILE A 313 2.41 5.19 10.00
CA ILE A 313 1.51 5.41 11.15
C ILE A 313 1.46 4.16 12.04
N ALA A 314 1.34 2.96 11.45
CA ALA A 314 1.34 1.71 12.21
C ALA A 314 2.67 1.50 12.95
N THR A 315 3.82 1.60 12.27
CA THR A 315 5.14 1.45 12.90
C THR A 315 5.39 2.49 14.00
N LYS A 316 4.96 3.76 13.84
CA LYS A 316 5.16 4.83 14.84
C LYS A 316 4.18 4.71 16.03
N LEU A 317 2.92 4.32 15.81
CA LEU A 317 1.84 4.50 16.79
C LEU A 317 1.01 3.24 17.11
N PHE A 318 1.01 2.23 16.24
CA PHE A 318 0.31 0.95 16.46
C PHE A 318 1.22 -0.24 16.12
N PRO A 319 2.39 -0.40 16.77
CA PRO A 319 3.47 -1.30 16.32
C PRO A 319 3.13 -2.79 16.37
N THR A 320 1.98 -3.17 16.92
CA THR A 320 1.43 -4.53 16.90
C THR A 320 0.40 -4.76 15.79
N TRP A 321 0.10 -3.75 14.98
CA TRP A 321 -0.85 -3.82 13.88
C TRP A 321 -0.14 -4.10 12.56
N ASN A 322 -0.56 -5.16 11.87
CA ASN A 322 -0.17 -5.45 10.50
C ASN A 322 -1.19 -4.83 9.55
N ILE A 323 -0.76 -3.88 8.72
CA ILE A 323 -1.61 -3.23 7.73
C ILE A 323 -1.42 -3.91 6.37
N VAL A 324 -2.51 -4.34 5.76
CA VAL A 324 -2.51 -5.00 4.44
C VAL A 324 -3.35 -4.16 3.49
N VAL A 325 -2.73 -3.59 2.45
CA VAL A 325 -3.42 -2.77 1.44
C VAL A 325 -3.61 -3.58 0.16
N ARG A 326 -4.85 -3.65 -0.35
CA ARG A 326 -5.16 -4.17 -1.71
C ARG A 326 -5.68 -3.01 -2.56
N SER A 327 -4.92 -2.63 -3.58
CA SER A 327 -5.26 -1.52 -4.47
C SER A 327 -6.17 -1.96 -5.62
N PHE A 328 -7.17 -1.14 -5.92
CA PHE A 328 -8.14 -1.32 -6.99
C PHE A 328 -8.07 -0.11 -7.95
N PRO A 329 -7.63 -0.28 -9.21
CA PRO A 329 -7.51 0.82 -10.17
C PRO A 329 -8.88 1.19 -10.76
N VAL A 330 -9.65 1.96 -9.99
CA VAL A 330 -11.00 2.39 -10.38
C VAL A 330 -10.92 3.39 -11.54
N CYS A 331 -10.00 4.35 -11.50
CA CYS A 331 -9.74 5.22 -12.65
C CYS A 331 -8.67 4.60 -13.58
N PRO A 332 -8.82 4.69 -14.92
CA PRO A 332 -10.04 5.00 -15.68
C PRO A 332 -10.95 3.77 -15.89
N ASN A 333 -10.53 2.58 -15.45
CA ASN A 333 -11.03 1.29 -15.96
C ASN A 333 -12.26 0.70 -15.23
N GLY A 334 -12.76 1.34 -14.18
CA GLY A 334 -13.90 0.87 -13.38
C GLY A 334 -13.63 -0.38 -12.53
N ILE A 335 -12.37 -0.75 -12.29
CA ILE A 335 -12.02 -1.99 -11.57
C ILE A 335 -12.29 -1.80 -10.08
N LEU A 336 -13.43 -2.33 -9.64
CA LEU A 336 -13.97 -2.23 -8.28
C LEU A 336 -13.87 -3.56 -7.51
N PRO A 337 -13.95 -3.52 -6.16
CA PRO A 337 -13.92 -4.72 -5.33
C PRO A 337 -15.09 -5.69 -5.61
N THR A 338 -14.76 -6.97 -5.73
CA THR A 338 -15.75 -8.06 -5.89
C THR A 338 -16.54 -8.32 -4.60
N ALA A 339 -17.57 -9.18 -4.66
CA ALA A 339 -18.26 -9.66 -3.47
C ALA A 339 -17.30 -10.30 -2.45
N THR A 340 -16.32 -11.09 -2.93
CA THR A 340 -15.27 -11.70 -2.10
C THR A 340 -14.38 -10.65 -1.44
N ASP A 341 -13.99 -9.61 -2.18
CA ASP A 341 -13.21 -8.49 -1.64
C ASP A 341 -13.98 -7.69 -0.59
N ILE A 342 -15.27 -7.41 -0.87
CA ILE A 342 -16.18 -6.75 0.08
C ILE A 342 -16.24 -7.54 1.39
N GLU A 343 -16.18 -8.87 1.37
CA GLU A 343 -16.22 -9.69 2.57
C GLU A 343 -14.86 -9.78 3.27
N ALA A 344 -13.78 -10.02 2.54
CA ALA A 344 -12.42 -10.18 3.07
C ALA A 344 -11.77 -8.89 3.62
N LEU A 345 -12.13 -7.72 3.10
CA LEU A 345 -11.53 -6.43 3.49
C LEU A 345 -12.26 -5.80 4.69
N ASP A 346 -11.52 -5.21 5.62
CA ASP A 346 -12.08 -4.51 6.79
C ASP A 346 -12.82 -3.22 6.41
N ALA A 347 -12.20 -2.47 5.51
CA ALA A 347 -12.53 -1.10 5.19
C ALA A 347 -12.03 -0.71 3.79
N PHE A 348 -12.57 0.38 3.25
CA PHE A 348 -12.16 0.97 1.98
C PHE A 348 -11.66 2.40 2.17
N VAL A 349 -10.71 2.81 1.33
CA VAL A 349 -10.18 4.18 1.23
C VAL A 349 -10.32 4.64 -0.22
N LEU A 350 -11.01 5.75 -0.47
CA LEU A 350 -11.04 6.39 -1.78
C LEU A 350 -9.99 7.51 -1.83
N THR A 351 -9.13 7.48 -2.85
CA THR A 351 -8.08 8.49 -3.06
C THR A 351 -8.64 9.81 -3.63
N GLY A 352 -7.77 10.81 -3.74
CA GLY A 352 -8.00 11.93 -4.65
C GLY A 352 -8.07 11.51 -6.13
N SER A 353 -8.39 12.48 -7.00
CA SER A 353 -8.46 12.38 -8.45
C SER A 353 -8.25 13.76 -9.07
N LYS A 354 -7.80 13.83 -10.33
CA LYS A 354 -7.88 15.03 -11.18
C LYS A 354 -9.24 15.18 -11.86
N SER A 355 -10.06 14.12 -11.92
CA SER A 355 -11.43 14.17 -12.43
C SER A 355 -12.39 14.78 -11.43
N ASP A 356 -13.45 15.41 -11.92
CA ASP A 356 -14.56 15.88 -11.10
C ASP A 356 -15.60 14.77 -10.91
N VAL A 357 -16.25 14.72 -9.75
CA VAL A 357 -17.24 13.66 -9.40
C VAL A 357 -18.52 13.70 -10.25
N PHE A 358 -18.65 14.70 -11.11
CA PHE A 358 -19.76 14.91 -12.05
C PHE A 358 -19.31 14.85 -13.52
N ASP A 359 -18.08 14.40 -13.80
CA ASP A 359 -17.63 14.06 -15.16
C ASP A 359 -18.41 12.86 -15.73
N ASP A 360 -18.66 12.87 -17.04
CA ASP A 360 -19.35 11.80 -17.78
C ASP A 360 -18.39 10.60 -18.05
N ALA A 361 -17.94 9.98 -16.96
CA ALA A 361 -16.99 8.86 -16.96
C ALA A 361 -17.60 7.63 -16.27
N PRO A 362 -17.80 6.48 -16.97
CA PRO A 362 -18.52 5.32 -16.43
C PRO A 362 -17.94 4.71 -15.14
N TRP A 363 -16.64 4.90 -14.89
CA TRP A 363 -16.02 4.45 -13.64
C TRP A 363 -16.51 5.25 -12.41
N ILE A 364 -16.92 6.51 -12.59
CA ILE A 364 -17.46 7.35 -11.52
C ILE A 364 -18.85 6.85 -11.12
N GLU A 365 -19.76 6.64 -12.07
CA GLU A 365 -21.09 6.06 -11.77
C GLU A 365 -20.96 4.72 -11.05
N SER A 366 -20.06 3.85 -11.55
CA SER A 366 -19.75 2.56 -10.95
C SER A 366 -19.24 2.69 -9.50
N LEU A 367 -18.36 3.66 -9.23
CA LEU A 367 -17.82 3.94 -7.89
C LEU A 367 -18.90 4.49 -6.93
N LEU A 368 -19.75 5.41 -7.38
CA LEU A 368 -20.86 5.94 -6.59
C LEU A 368 -21.87 4.81 -6.26
N GLN A 369 -22.15 3.94 -7.22
CA GLN A 369 -22.97 2.76 -7.00
C GLN A 369 -22.32 1.80 -5.97
N PHE A 370 -21.01 1.53 -6.09
CA PHE A 370 -20.28 0.69 -5.14
C PHE A 370 -20.35 1.22 -3.70
N VAL A 371 -20.14 2.53 -3.49
CA VAL A 371 -20.22 3.15 -2.16
C VAL A 371 -21.64 3.07 -1.60
N SER A 372 -22.65 3.46 -2.38
CA SER A 372 -24.06 3.48 -1.95
C SER A 372 -24.60 2.09 -1.57
N GLN A 373 -24.08 1.01 -2.18
CA GLN A 373 -24.43 -0.36 -1.83
C GLN A 373 -23.72 -0.88 -0.56
N ASN A 374 -22.52 -0.38 -0.23
CA ASN A 374 -21.63 -1.00 0.76
C ASN A 374 -21.39 -0.19 2.05
N TYR A 375 -21.69 1.11 2.08
CA TYR A 375 -21.42 1.99 3.22
C TYR A 375 -22.06 1.55 4.55
N LEU A 376 -23.11 0.72 4.54
CA LEU A 376 -23.70 0.15 5.76
C LEU A 376 -23.00 -1.14 6.24
N ARG A 377 -22.34 -1.88 5.32
CA ARG A 377 -21.65 -3.15 5.61
C ARG A 377 -20.18 -2.96 5.97
N LYS A 378 -19.51 -1.95 5.38
CA LYS A 378 -18.06 -1.74 5.48
C LYS A 378 -17.75 -0.31 5.93
N ARG A 379 -16.52 -0.08 6.39
CA ARG A 379 -16.00 1.25 6.75
C ARG A 379 -15.44 1.92 5.51
N PHE A 380 -15.66 3.21 5.34
CA PHE A 380 -15.18 4.01 4.22
C PHE A 380 -14.47 5.26 4.72
N VAL A 381 -13.26 5.48 4.23
CA VAL A 381 -12.58 6.77 4.25
C VAL A 381 -12.51 7.30 2.82
N GLY A 382 -12.56 8.61 2.64
CA GLY A 382 -12.40 9.25 1.34
C GLY A 382 -11.63 10.55 1.48
N ILE A 383 -10.72 10.82 0.55
CA ILE A 383 -9.82 11.97 0.55
C ILE A 383 -10.05 12.80 -0.72
N CYS A 384 -10.26 14.11 -0.57
CA CYS A 384 -10.52 15.05 -1.66
C CYS A 384 -11.65 14.56 -2.61
N PHE A 385 -11.34 14.08 -3.82
CA PHE A 385 -12.32 13.41 -4.69
C PHE A 385 -13.06 12.27 -3.98
N GLY A 386 -12.38 11.45 -3.18
CA GLY A 386 -13.00 10.37 -2.41
C GLY A 386 -14.01 10.87 -1.37
N HIS A 387 -13.82 12.06 -0.79
CA HIS A 387 -14.80 12.70 0.08
C HIS A 387 -16.02 13.20 -0.70
N GLN A 388 -15.79 13.79 -1.86
CA GLN A 388 -16.84 14.24 -2.78
C GLN A 388 -17.68 13.04 -3.29
N ALA A 389 -17.03 11.94 -3.70
CA ALA A 389 -17.66 10.71 -4.13
C ALA A 389 -18.52 10.05 -3.04
N ILE A 390 -18.04 9.97 -1.80
CA ILE A 390 -18.87 9.41 -0.70
C ILE A 390 -20.09 10.31 -0.41
N ASN A 391 -19.96 11.64 -0.50
CA ASN A 391 -21.12 12.52 -0.34
C ASN A 391 -22.10 12.36 -1.52
N ALA A 392 -21.63 12.40 -2.77
CA ALA A 392 -22.48 12.24 -3.96
C ALA A 392 -23.23 10.89 -3.97
N ALA A 393 -22.53 9.79 -3.67
CA ALA A 393 -23.10 8.44 -3.58
C ALA A 393 -24.22 8.31 -2.54
N LEU A 394 -24.23 9.19 -1.53
CA LEU A 394 -25.19 9.18 -0.42
C LEU A 394 -26.20 10.34 -0.52
N GLY A 395 -26.31 10.99 -1.68
CA GLY A 395 -27.32 12.01 -1.98
C GLY A 395 -26.95 13.45 -1.59
N GLY A 396 -25.68 13.72 -1.30
CA GLY A 396 -25.13 15.07 -1.20
C GLY A 396 -24.91 15.70 -2.58
N LYS A 397 -24.65 17.01 -2.62
CA LYS A 397 -24.33 17.75 -3.85
C LYS A 397 -22.89 18.24 -3.85
N VAL A 398 -22.19 18.00 -4.95
CA VAL A 398 -20.83 18.50 -5.23
C VAL A 398 -20.90 19.44 -6.43
N GLU A 399 -20.11 20.51 -6.40
CA GLU A 399 -20.05 21.50 -7.48
C GLU A 399 -18.66 22.18 -7.55
N PRO A 400 -18.33 22.86 -8.65
CA PRO A 400 -17.20 23.80 -8.71
C PRO A 400 -17.36 24.98 -7.74
N MET A 401 -16.29 25.31 -7.02
CA MET A 401 -16.23 26.45 -6.10
C MET A 401 -16.12 27.80 -6.83
N GLY A 402 -15.64 27.79 -8.08
CA GLY A 402 -15.29 28.99 -8.86
C GLY A 402 -13.91 29.59 -8.52
N TYR A 403 -13.24 29.05 -7.52
CA TYR A 403 -11.87 29.32 -7.10
C TYR A 403 -11.20 27.99 -6.70
N THR A 404 -9.97 28.05 -6.19
CA THR A 404 -9.25 26.87 -5.68
C THR A 404 -8.88 27.11 -4.23
N GLU A 405 -9.16 26.14 -3.36
CA GLU A 405 -8.66 26.08 -2.00
C GLU A 405 -7.35 25.29 -2.02
N ALA A 406 -6.23 25.93 -1.68
CA ALA A 406 -4.89 25.41 -1.88
C ALA A 406 -3.90 25.83 -0.78
N GLY A 407 -3.00 24.92 -0.41
CA GLY A 407 -1.96 25.15 0.58
C GLY A 407 -2.40 24.78 2.00
N LEU A 408 -1.71 25.36 2.99
CA LEU A 408 -1.93 25.07 4.40
C LEU A 408 -3.10 25.87 4.95
N HIS A 409 -4.16 25.19 5.37
CA HIS A 409 -5.37 25.81 5.92
C HIS A 409 -5.78 25.23 7.27
N SER A 410 -6.35 26.09 8.10
CA SER A 410 -7.01 25.68 9.35
C SER A 410 -8.44 25.23 9.07
N ILE A 411 -8.76 24.02 9.51
CA ILE A 411 -10.13 23.48 9.55
C ILE A 411 -10.61 23.61 11.00
N GLU A 412 -11.66 24.40 11.23
CA GLU A 412 -12.31 24.51 12.53
C GLU A 412 -13.21 23.29 12.78
N LEU A 413 -13.17 22.72 13.98
CA LEU A 413 -13.93 21.54 14.36
C LEU A 413 -15.22 21.94 15.09
N THR A 414 -16.35 21.39 14.65
CA THR A 414 -17.62 21.54 15.37
C THR A 414 -17.55 20.84 16.73
N ASP A 415 -18.44 21.17 17.68
CA ASP A 415 -18.47 20.48 18.98
C ASP A 415 -18.62 18.96 18.85
N LEU A 416 -19.40 18.52 17.85
CA LEU A 416 -19.48 17.11 17.48
C LEU A 416 -18.20 16.60 16.81
N GLY A 417 -17.53 17.39 15.98
CA GLY A 417 -16.20 17.08 15.44
C GLY A 417 -15.15 16.83 16.53
N ARG A 418 -15.11 17.69 17.55
CA ARG A 418 -14.21 17.55 18.71
C ARG A 418 -14.54 16.31 19.54
N SER A 419 -15.83 16.07 19.77
CA SER A 419 -16.32 14.87 20.47
C SER A 419 -16.01 13.58 19.71
N TYR A 420 -16.33 13.54 18.41
CA TYR A 420 -16.12 12.38 17.53
C TYR A 420 -14.63 12.07 17.33
N LEU A 421 -13.80 13.09 17.04
CA LEU A 421 -12.35 12.94 16.92
C LEU A 421 -11.65 12.74 18.29
N ARG A 422 -12.42 12.74 19.39
CA ARG A 422 -11.96 12.53 20.78
C ARG A 422 -10.77 13.43 21.14
N THR A 423 -10.99 14.74 20.98
CA THR A 423 -9.96 15.77 21.06
C THR A 423 -10.42 17.04 21.78
N SER A 424 -9.48 17.76 22.39
CA SER A 424 -9.69 19.12 22.91
C SER A 424 -9.44 20.21 21.87
N ARG A 425 -8.79 19.88 20.74
CA ARG A 425 -8.41 20.82 19.67
C ARG A 425 -9.64 21.52 19.10
N GLN A 426 -9.59 22.85 18.98
CA GLN A 426 -10.64 23.64 18.31
C GLN A 426 -10.50 23.67 16.79
N LYS A 427 -9.29 23.50 16.29
CA LYS A 427 -8.97 23.44 14.86
C LYS A 427 -7.82 22.48 14.61
N ILE A 428 -7.69 22.06 13.36
CA ILE A 428 -6.55 21.31 12.84
C ILE A 428 -5.98 22.02 11.62
N ASP A 429 -4.69 21.89 11.39
CA ASP A 429 -4.01 22.52 10.26
C ASP A 429 -3.59 21.44 9.25
N LEU A 430 -4.05 21.49 8.00
CA LEU A 430 -3.83 20.48 6.94
C LEU A 430 -3.55 21.12 5.56
N HIS A 431 -3.01 20.33 4.63
CA HIS A 431 -2.88 20.71 3.22
C HIS A 431 -4.19 20.51 2.44
N THR A 432 -4.48 21.44 1.55
CA THR A 432 -5.62 21.43 0.64
C THR A 432 -5.14 21.65 -0.80
N LEU A 433 -5.86 21.08 -1.76
CA LEU A 433 -5.70 21.35 -3.20
C LEU A 433 -6.98 20.88 -3.92
N HIS A 434 -8.00 21.74 -4.02
CA HIS A 434 -9.24 21.42 -4.71
C HIS A 434 -9.95 22.65 -5.28
N SER A 435 -10.66 22.47 -6.41
CA SER A 435 -11.52 23.51 -7.02
C SER A 435 -13.01 23.18 -6.97
N CYS A 436 -13.37 22.04 -6.38
CA CYS A 436 -14.72 21.53 -6.20
C CYS A 436 -14.95 21.17 -4.73
N HIS A 437 -16.20 21.30 -4.27
CA HIS A 437 -16.59 21.09 -2.87
C HIS A 437 -17.93 20.41 -2.73
N VAL A 438 -18.17 19.80 -1.56
CA VAL A 438 -19.51 19.36 -1.15
C VAL A 438 -20.30 20.58 -0.70
N ARG A 439 -21.17 21.11 -1.57
CA ARG A 439 -22.08 22.23 -1.27
C ARG A 439 -23.13 21.85 -0.23
N GLU A 440 -23.69 20.65 -0.39
CA GLU A 440 -24.71 20.10 0.49
C GLU A 440 -24.27 18.69 0.92
N PRO A 441 -23.98 18.44 2.21
CA PRO A 441 -23.59 17.12 2.66
C PRO A 441 -24.74 16.12 2.48
N ALA A 442 -24.40 14.85 2.26
CA ALA A 442 -25.40 13.79 2.17
C ALA A 442 -26.29 13.75 3.44
N PRO A 443 -27.62 13.56 3.35
CA PRO A 443 -28.54 13.76 4.48
C PRO A 443 -28.29 12.90 5.73
N MET A 444 -27.51 11.82 5.63
CA MET A 444 -27.11 10.99 6.78
C MET A 444 -25.67 11.26 7.28
N LEU A 445 -24.89 12.09 6.58
CA LEU A 445 -23.53 12.42 6.95
C LEU A 445 -23.48 13.71 7.77
N THR A 446 -22.83 13.66 8.92
CA THR A 446 -22.67 14.85 9.78
C THR A 446 -21.34 15.54 9.51
N VAL A 447 -21.38 16.86 9.33
CA VAL A 447 -20.18 17.71 9.17
C VAL A 447 -19.45 17.85 10.49
N LEU A 448 -18.16 17.51 10.50
CA LEU A 448 -17.29 17.58 11.68
C LEU A 448 -16.39 18.81 11.68
N GLY A 449 -16.17 19.44 10.52
CA GLY A 449 -15.39 20.67 10.41
C GLY A 449 -15.45 21.34 9.05
N SER A 450 -15.03 22.60 9.02
CA SER A 450 -15.08 23.54 7.89
C SER A 450 -13.85 24.46 7.90
N SER A 451 -13.43 24.96 6.75
CA SER A 451 -12.44 26.03 6.64
C SER A 451 -13.12 27.37 6.36
N ALA A 452 -12.34 28.44 6.17
CA ALA A 452 -12.85 29.72 5.69
C ALA A 452 -13.31 29.72 4.22
N LEU A 453 -12.99 28.66 3.47
CA LEU A 453 -13.24 28.54 2.02
C LEU A 453 -14.15 27.35 1.66
N CYS A 454 -14.22 26.29 2.46
CA CYS A 454 -15.13 25.17 2.27
C CYS A 454 -15.92 24.85 3.56
N GLY A 455 -17.25 24.89 3.45
CA GLY A 455 -18.18 24.61 4.55
C GLY A 455 -18.26 23.13 4.97
N VAL A 456 -17.69 22.21 4.16
CA VAL A 456 -17.74 20.76 4.38
C VAL A 456 -16.33 20.19 4.17
N GLN A 457 -15.45 20.39 5.14
CA GLN A 457 -14.07 19.88 5.09
C GLN A 457 -13.96 18.45 5.64
N ILE A 458 -14.87 18.04 6.54
CA ILE A 458 -14.88 16.70 7.16
C ILE A 458 -16.32 16.20 7.33
N THR A 459 -16.63 14.97 6.92
CA THR A 459 -17.95 14.32 7.17
C THR A 459 -17.83 12.91 7.74
N THR A 460 -18.81 12.49 8.55
CA THR A 460 -18.89 11.13 9.12
C THR A 460 -20.28 10.52 9.09
N LEU A 461 -20.34 9.17 9.06
CA LEU A 461 -21.47 8.36 9.48
C LEU A 461 -21.00 7.41 10.59
N GLN A 462 -20.86 7.91 11.82
CA GLN A 462 -20.49 7.12 13.00
C GLN A 462 -19.34 6.13 12.74
N ARG A 463 -19.62 4.81 12.79
CA ARG A 463 -18.66 3.70 12.58
C ARG A 463 -18.60 3.19 11.12
N ARG A 464 -18.93 4.04 10.15
CA ARG A 464 -19.12 3.65 8.73
C ARG A 464 -18.51 4.58 7.71
N VAL A 465 -18.61 5.91 7.88
CA VAL A 465 -17.92 6.88 7.02
C VAL A 465 -17.08 7.82 7.86
N LEU A 466 -15.87 8.16 7.41
CA LEU A 466 -15.06 9.29 7.89
C LEU A 466 -14.23 9.82 6.72
N SER A 467 -14.58 10.98 6.15
CA SER A 467 -13.95 11.50 4.94
C SER A 467 -13.55 12.96 5.05
N PHE A 468 -12.50 13.34 4.33
CA PHE A 468 -11.81 14.63 4.42
C PHE A 468 -11.65 15.24 3.01
N GLN A 469 -11.98 16.52 2.85
CA GLN A 469 -11.73 17.25 1.61
C GLN A 469 -10.22 17.62 1.48
N ALA A 470 -9.55 17.83 2.61
CA ALA A 470 -8.09 18.02 2.71
C ALA A 470 -7.27 16.72 2.53
N HIS A 471 -5.96 16.88 2.33
CA HIS A 471 -4.98 15.84 2.01
C HIS A 471 -3.98 15.58 3.17
N PRO A 472 -4.32 14.72 4.16
CA PRO A 472 -3.41 14.37 5.25
C PRO A 472 -2.35 13.32 4.83
N GLU A 473 -2.60 12.51 3.82
CA GLU A 473 -1.67 11.49 3.32
C GLU A 473 -0.39 12.11 2.75
N LEU A 474 -0.48 13.32 2.20
CA LEU A 474 0.62 13.99 1.49
C LEU A 474 1.69 14.55 2.45
N PRO A 475 2.98 14.28 2.19
CA PRO A 475 4.08 14.99 2.84
C PRO A 475 4.08 16.50 2.59
N GLU A 476 4.71 17.21 3.52
CA GLU A 476 4.86 18.66 3.55
C GLU A 476 5.52 19.20 2.27
N ASP A 477 6.75 18.77 1.96
CA ASP A 477 7.47 19.15 0.74
C ASP A 477 6.72 18.76 -0.54
N TYR A 478 6.05 17.61 -0.50
CA TYR A 478 5.31 17.07 -1.62
C TYR A 478 4.10 17.95 -1.95
N ALA A 479 3.29 18.32 -0.94
CA ALA A 479 2.16 19.21 -1.12
C ALA A 479 2.61 20.58 -1.65
N TYR A 480 3.71 21.13 -1.11
CA TYR A 480 4.29 22.39 -1.59
C TYR A 480 4.66 22.32 -3.08
N LEU A 481 5.40 21.28 -3.46
CA LEU A 481 5.88 21.10 -4.83
C LEU A 481 4.72 20.81 -5.82
N TRP A 482 3.70 20.06 -5.42
CA TRP A 482 2.54 19.80 -6.26
C TRP A 482 1.70 21.07 -6.48
N ILE A 483 1.45 21.87 -5.43
CA ILE A 483 0.76 23.17 -5.59
C ILE A 483 1.57 24.12 -6.50
N GLN A 484 2.90 24.10 -6.39
CA GLN A 484 3.77 24.87 -7.29
C GLN A 484 3.62 24.41 -8.76
N ASP A 485 3.62 23.10 -9.00
CA ASP A 485 3.46 22.50 -10.34
C ASP A 485 2.07 22.77 -10.94
N GLU A 486 0.98 22.64 -10.16
CA GLU A 486 -0.36 23.00 -10.62
C GLU A 486 -0.52 24.50 -10.89
N GLY A 487 0.21 25.37 -10.18
CA GLY A 487 0.29 26.78 -10.51
C GLY A 487 0.91 27.01 -11.90
N LEU A 488 2.00 26.31 -12.21
CA LEU A 488 2.65 26.37 -13.52
C LEU A 488 1.76 25.79 -14.64
N LYS A 489 1.11 24.65 -14.43
CA LYS A 489 0.19 24.00 -15.38
C LYS A 489 -1.05 24.86 -15.68
N THR A 490 -1.69 25.41 -14.66
CA THR A 490 -2.96 26.13 -14.78
C THR A 490 -2.80 27.64 -15.03
N GLY A 491 -1.56 28.16 -14.95
CA GLY A 491 -1.26 29.60 -15.02
C GLY A 491 -1.66 30.39 -13.76
N LYS A 492 -2.15 29.71 -12.71
CA LYS A 492 -2.50 30.33 -11.42
C LYS A 492 -1.25 30.64 -10.60
N GLN A 493 -1.26 31.74 -9.87
CA GLN A 493 -0.12 32.16 -9.04
C GLN A 493 -0.43 31.96 -7.56
N TYR A 494 -0.24 30.73 -7.07
CA TYR A 494 -0.43 30.35 -5.66
C TYR A 494 0.66 30.91 -4.72
N ARG A 495 0.94 32.22 -4.81
CA ARG A 495 2.08 32.88 -4.12
C ARG A 495 1.83 33.06 -2.63
N GLU A 496 0.60 33.36 -2.24
CA GLU A 496 0.26 33.62 -0.83
C GLU A 496 0.03 32.30 -0.09
N GLU A 497 -0.47 31.30 -0.81
CA GLU A 497 -0.71 29.92 -0.39
C GLU A 497 0.61 29.20 -0.12
N LEU A 498 1.55 29.20 -1.08
CA LEU A 498 2.89 28.63 -0.90
C LEU A 498 3.68 29.38 0.19
N ALA A 499 3.54 30.71 0.28
CA ALA A 499 4.15 31.47 1.38
C ALA A 499 3.53 31.13 2.75
N GLY A 500 2.21 30.88 2.80
CA GLY A 500 1.49 30.48 4.01
C GLY A 500 1.85 29.09 4.53
N MET A 501 2.45 28.23 3.69
CA MET A 501 3.01 26.94 4.09
C MET A 501 4.39 27.04 4.76
N LEU A 502 5.11 28.16 4.60
CA LEU A 502 6.44 28.37 5.18
C LEU A 502 6.35 28.86 6.64
N ASP A 503 7.29 28.46 7.48
CA ASP A 503 7.25 28.72 8.94
C ASP A 503 7.81 30.09 9.36
N GLY A 504 8.28 30.89 8.39
CA GLY A 504 8.88 32.21 8.62
C GLY A 504 10.36 32.19 9.00
N SER A 505 10.97 31.01 9.21
CA SER A 505 12.42 30.82 9.34
C SER A 505 13.11 30.49 8.01
N SER A 506 12.33 30.31 6.93
CA SER A 506 12.78 29.98 5.58
C SER A 506 13.63 31.11 4.99
N VAL A 507 14.93 30.86 4.80
CA VAL A 507 15.92 31.92 4.51
C VAL A 507 16.01 32.25 3.01
N ASP A 508 15.71 31.27 2.14
CA ASP A 508 15.76 31.39 0.67
C ASP A 508 14.94 30.28 -0.01
N ALA A 509 15.08 30.14 -1.34
CA ALA A 509 14.33 29.18 -2.16
C ALA A 509 14.78 27.70 -2.05
N THR A 510 15.90 27.43 -1.36
CA THR A 510 16.54 26.11 -1.25
C THR A 510 16.37 25.45 0.13
N THR A 511 16.24 26.20 1.22
CA THR A 511 15.84 25.65 2.54
C THR A 511 14.40 26.06 2.88
N ARG A 512 13.44 25.19 2.54
CA ARG A 512 12.02 25.39 2.83
C ARG A 512 11.64 24.76 4.16
N ASN A 513 11.80 25.53 5.23
CA ASN A 513 11.22 25.17 6.51
C ASN A 513 9.69 25.33 6.42
N LEU A 514 9.00 24.21 6.17
CA LEU A 514 7.55 24.13 6.05
C LEU A 514 6.92 23.97 7.43
N ARG A 515 5.74 24.57 7.61
CA ARG A 515 4.96 24.48 8.84
C ARG A 515 4.47 23.04 9.02
N PRO A 516 4.66 22.42 10.20
CA PRO A 516 4.15 21.08 10.44
C PRO A 516 2.62 21.09 10.43
N VAL A 517 2.04 20.07 9.80
CA VAL A 517 0.59 19.89 9.70
C VAL A 517 0.13 18.71 10.57
N ASP A 518 -1.14 18.69 10.95
CA ASP A 518 -1.71 17.67 11.83
C ASP A 518 -1.90 16.29 11.14
N ARG A 519 -1.10 15.99 10.11
CA ARG A 519 -1.22 14.77 9.29
C ARG A 519 -1.03 13.50 10.08
N TRP A 520 0.06 13.34 10.83
CA TRP A 520 0.29 12.13 11.63
C TRP A 520 -0.83 11.87 12.65
N TRP A 521 -1.38 12.94 13.20
CA TRP A 521 -2.49 12.89 14.14
C TRP A 521 -3.80 12.46 13.43
N ILE A 522 -4.16 13.08 12.30
CA ILE A 522 -5.32 12.67 11.47
C ILE A 522 -5.15 11.25 10.94
N GLY A 523 -3.96 10.88 10.46
CA GLY A 523 -3.64 9.55 9.98
C GLY A 523 -3.86 8.48 11.04
N ALA A 524 -3.53 8.76 12.31
CA ALA A 524 -3.84 7.85 13.40
C ALA A 524 -5.35 7.74 13.69
N LYS A 525 -6.13 8.84 13.57
CA LYS A 525 -7.60 8.80 13.63
C LYS A 525 -8.19 7.99 12.46
N MET A 526 -7.68 8.17 11.24
CA MET A 526 -8.06 7.42 10.05
C MET A 526 -7.76 5.93 10.20
N LEU A 527 -6.54 5.56 10.60
CA LEU A 527 -6.13 4.16 10.69
C LEU A 527 -6.86 3.42 11.82
N SER A 528 -7.06 4.06 12.98
CA SER A 528 -7.89 3.50 14.05
C SER A 528 -9.36 3.33 13.63
N PHE A 529 -9.92 4.29 12.88
CA PHE A 529 -11.25 4.18 12.30
C PHE A 529 -11.36 3.05 11.27
N LEU A 530 -10.41 2.93 10.33
CA LEU A 530 -10.35 1.82 9.37
C LEU A 530 -10.26 0.47 10.11
N ALA A 531 -9.44 0.39 11.17
CA ALA A 531 -9.22 -0.82 11.96
C ALA A 531 -10.39 -1.23 12.87
N THR A 532 -11.19 -0.29 13.39
CA THR A 532 -12.19 -0.56 14.46
C THR A 532 -13.58 0.04 14.23
N GLY A 533 -13.69 1.12 13.46
CA GLY A 533 -14.86 1.99 13.39
C GLY A 533 -14.97 3.03 14.52
N ASP A 534 -14.04 3.03 15.49
CA ASP A 534 -13.81 4.10 16.47
C ASP A 534 -12.50 4.83 16.14
N VAL A 535 -12.34 6.05 16.64
CA VAL A 535 -11.02 6.72 16.63
C VAL A 535 -10.28 6.56 17.96
N VAL A 536 -8.95 6.48 17.86
CA VAL A 536 -8.04 6.60 18.99
C VAL A 536 -8.14 8.01 19.61
N PRO A 537 -8.21 8.15 20.95
CA PRO A 537 -8.27 9.45 21.62
C PRO A 537 -6.89 10.11 21.77
N ASP A 538 -6.88 11.41 22.13
CA ASP A 538 -5.65 12.20 22.22
C ASP A 538 -4.72 11.83 23.39
N ASP A 539 -5.24 11.26 24.47
CA ASP A 539 -4.48 10.75 25.62
C ASP A 539 -3.73 9.46 25.28
N GLU A 540 -4.38 8.51 24.63
CA GLU A 540 -3.75 7.30 24.05
C GLU A 540 -2.66 7.70 23.04
N LEU A 541 -2.97 8.61 22.10
CA LEU A 541 -2.00 9.14 21.15
C LEU A 541 -0.79 9.81 21.81
N SER A 542 -1.01 10.56 22.90
CA SER A 542 0.07 11.19 23.67
C SER A 542 0.97 10.16 24.35
N SER A 543 0.41 9.05 24.87
CA SER A 543 1.20 7.97 25.47
C SER A 543 1.99 7.16 24.43
N LEU A 544 1.48 7.09 23.19
CA LEU A 544 2.14 6.52 22.02
C LEU A 544 3.14 7.48 21.34
N GLY A 545 3.39 8.67 21.90
CA GLY A 545 4.39 9.62 21.39
C GLY A 545 3.97 10.45 20.18
N ALA A 546 2.67 10.53 19.87
CA ALA A 546 2.17 11.37 18.77
C ALA A 546 2.14 12.87 19.16
N GLY A 547 3.24 13.58 18.87
CA GLY A 547 3.27 15.04 18.85
C GLY A 547 2.46 15.64 17.69
N ARG A 548 2.61 16.95 17.47
CA ARG A 548 2.20 17.62 16.20
C ARG A 548 3.18 17.35 15.04
N THR A 549 4.16 16.46 15.24
CA THR A 549 5.32 16.18 14.38
C THR A 549 5.66 14.68 14.42
#